data_AF-A0A9D7LRZ2-F1
#
_entry.id   AF-A0A9D7LRZ2-F1
#
_cell.length_a   1.000
_cell.length_b   1.000
_cell.length_c   1.000
_cell.angle_alpha   90.00
_cell.angle_beta   90.00
_cell.angle_gamma   90.00
#
_symmetry.space_group_name_H-M   'P 1'
#
loop_
_entity.id
_entity.type
_entity.pdbx_description
1 polymer ?
#
loop_
_entity_poly.entity_id
_entity_poly.type
_entity_poly.pdbx_seq_one_letter_code
_entity_poly.pdbx_strand_id
1 'polypeptide(L)'
;MATPNYYVPLLGWRMGEYEALEKLSVACKARTVPLIEVLPPDYDFELRQPKKHIDEQLKPFAKQIEKRWADRPALIDAVQIPAATRMGDGRHPLTYLFDETRAVGITHVPVTGLDRDVAYQQSVFAIHAIDGRGAGLRCSLGEVLDPDFNNNVYALLGRIGVEPAGLDILLDLQCPAFDPQGSLIATITAALSGVRLLLLHAPSRSLRHHFPTALQISSCRWNFCRDANGCCSRRWLPHCRPMCVAPGLEIMSSLP
;
A
#
# COMPACT_ATOMS: atom_id res chain seq x y z
N MET A 1 -3.79 -3.43 -26.48
CA MET A 1 -2.78 -2.80 -25.60
C MET A 1 -2.67 -3.66 -24.36
N ALA A 2 -1.50 -4.21 -24.06
CA ALA A 2 -1.30 -5.04 -22.87
C ALA A 2 -1.23 -4.13 -21.64
N THR A 3 -2.19 -4.28 -20.72
CA THR A 3 -2.16 -3.65 -19.41
C THR A 3 -0.92 -4.15 -18.67
N PRO A 4 -0.03 -3.27 -18.17
CA PRO A 4 1.08 -3.71 -17.35
C PRO A 4 0.57 -4.39 -16.08
N ASN A 5 0.91 -5.67 -15.88
CA ASN A 5 0.58 -6.42 -14.67
C ASN A 5 1.59 -6.10 -13.56
N TYR A 6 1.36 -5.01 -12.83
CA TYR A 6 2.09 -4.71 -11.59
C TYR A 6 1.37 -5.31 -10.39
N TYR A 7 2.16 -5.89 -9.47
CA TYR A 7 1.70 -6.40 -8.20
C TYR A 7 1.92 -5.37 -7.09
N VAL A 8 0.86 -4.99 -6.37
CA VAL A 8 0.91 -4.05 -5.23
C VAL A 8 0.64 -4.82 -3.93
N PRO A 9 1.64 -5.52 -3.35
CA PRO A 9 1.46 -6.17 -2.07
C PRO A 9 1.31 -5.12 -0.96
N LEU A 10 0.28 -5.26 -0.14
CA LEU A 10 0.17 -4.56 1.14
C LEU A 10 1.08 -5.26 2.15
N LEU A 11 2.07 -4.52 2.65
CA LEU A 11 3.08 -5.05 3.56
C LEU A 11 3.14 -4.26 4.86
N GLY A 12 2.85 -4.92 5.99
CA GLY A 12 3.20 -4.37 7.29
C GLY A 12 4.71 -4.44 7.45
N TRP A 13 5.39 -3.32 7.73
CA TRP A 13 6.86 -3.23 7.74
C TRP A 13 7.52 -4.01 8.91
N ARG A 14 7.42 -5.34 8.86
CA ARG A 14 7.93 -6.32 9.81
C ARG A 14 9.01 -7.17 9.16
N MET A 15 9.81 -7.82 10.00
CA MET A 15 10.98 -8.59 9.55
C MET A 15 10.70 -9.61 8.46
N GLY A 16 9.66 -10.44 8.63
CA GLY A 16 9.33 -11.43 7.62
C GLY A 16 8.93 -10.83 6.26
N GLU A 17 8.36 -9.64 6.26
CA GLU A 17 7.81 -9.01 5.04
C GLU A 17 8.90 -8.31 4.23
N TYR A 18 9.75 -7.51 4.86
CA TYR A 18 10.86 -6.89 4.13
C TYR A 18 11.93 -7.91 3.70
N GLU A 19 12.07 -9.04 4.41
CA GLU A 19 12.91 -10.16 3.96
C GLU A 19 12.31 -10.87 2.74
N ALA A 20 10.99 -11.00 2.67
CA ALA A 20 10.32 -11.57 1.51
C ALA A 20 10.54 -10.69 0.27
N LEU A 21 10.44 -9.36 0.43
CA LEU A 21 10.75 -8.41 -0.64
C LEU A 21 12.20 -8.55 -1.14
N GLU A 22 13.16 -8.66 -0.23
CA GLU A 22 14.56 -8.81 -0.60
C GLU A 22 14.82 -10.07 -1.43
N LYS A 23 14.17 -11.18 -1.07
CA LYS A 23 14.32 -12.50 -1.71
C LYS A 23 13.63 -12.62 -3.06
N LEU A 24 12.84 -11.62 -3.49
CA LEU A 24 12.24 -11.62 -4.81
C LEU A 24 13.30 -11.63 -5.92
N SER A 25 13.03 -12.41 -6.98
CA SER A 25 13.85 -12.39 -8.19
C SER A 25 13.80 -11.00 -8.84
N VAL A 26 14.82 -10.65 -9.64
CA VAL A 26 14.87 -9.37 -10.36
C VAL A 26 13.62 -9.17 -11.24
N ALA A 27 13.16 -10.24 -11.90
CA ALA A 27 11.95 -10.20 -12.73
C ALA A 27 10.68 -9.94 -11.93
N CYS A 28 10.57 -10.47 -10.70
CA CYS A 28 9.45 -10.17 -9.81
C CYS A 28 9.54 -8.73 -9.29
N LYS A 29 10.73 -8.29 -8.82
CA LYS A 29 10.93 -6.91 -8.35
C LYS A 29 10.58 -5.87 -9.41
N ALA A 30 10.88 -6.14 -10.68
CA ALA A 30 10.54 -5.24 -11.79
C ALA A 30 9.03 -5.08 -12.03
N ARG A 31 8.20 -5.98 -11.48
CA ARG A 31 6.74 -5.95 -11.59
C ARG A 31 6.04 -5.77 -10.23
N THR A 32 6.76 -5.41 -9.18
CA THR A 32 6.19 -5.23 -7.84
C THR A 32 6.38 -3.79 -7.38
N VAL A 33 5.32 -3.18 -6.85
CA VAL A 33 5.35 -1.87 -6.20
C VAL A 33 4.72 -2.04 -4.82
N PRO A 34 5.49 -2.30 -3.77
CA PRO A 34 4.91 -2.58 -2.46
C PRO A 34 4.24 -1.33 -1.87
N LEU A 35 3.09 -1.54 -1.25
CA LEU A 35 2.48 -0.61 -0.30
C LEU A 35 2.96 -0.97 1.10
N ILE A 36 3.88 -0.17 1.63
CA ILE A 36 4.52 -0.38 2.92
C ILE A 36 3.74 0.39 3.98
N GLU A 37 3.07 -0.34 4.87
CA GLU A 37 2.48 0.20 6.09
C GLU A 37 3.52 0.29 7.22
N VAL A 38 3.78 1.51 7.66
CA VAL A 38 4.64 1.78 8.80
C VAL A 38 3.85 1.52 10.07
N LEU A 39 4.36 0.60 10.89
CA LEU A 39 3.67 0.15 12.09
C LEU A 39 4.09 0.97 13.32
N PRO A 40 3.16 1.24 14.26
CA PRO A 40 3.50 1.81 15.54
C PRO A 40 4.36 0.84 16.36
N PRO A 41 5.07 1.32 17.40
CA PRO A 41 5.79 0.44 18.32
C PRO A 41 4.85 -0.58 18.97
N ASP A 42 5.37 -1.79 19.21
CA ASP A 42 4.62 -2.82 19.93
C ASP A 42 4.14 -2.32 21.30
N TYR A 43 2.91 -2.67 21.67
CA TYR A 43 2.34 -2.29 22.96
C TYR A 43 2.75 -3.28 24.06
N ASP A 44 3.15 -2.76 25.22
CA ASP A 44 3.34 -3.53 26.44
C ASP A 44 2.06 -3.52 27.27
N PHE A 45 1.42 -4.69 27.40
CA PHE A 45 0.16 -4.82 28.14
C PHE A 45 0.36 -4.78 29.66
N GLU A 46 1.54 -5.15 30.16
CA GLU A 46 1.85 -5.13 31.59
C GLU A 46 2.11 -3.70 32.05
N LEU A 47 2.92 -2.95 31.29
CA LEU A 47 3.26 -1.56 31.59
C LEU A 47 2.25 -0.54 31.02
N ARG A 48 1.27 -0.99 30.24
CA ARG A 48 0.24 -0.17 29.55
C ARG A 48 0.84 0.99 28.76
N GLN A 49 1.93 0.74 28.06
CA GLN A 49 2.61 1.76 27.25
C GLN A 49 3.30 1.12 26.05
N PRO A 50 3.63 1.89 25.00
CA PRO A 50 4.47 1.41 23.91
C PRO A 50 5.84 0.93 24.43
N LYS A 51 6.34 -0.19 23.90
CA LYS A 51 7.64 -0.77 24.26
C LYS A 51 8.83 0.11 23.87
N LYS A 52 8.63 0.99 22.88
CA LYS A 52 9.65 1.90 22.36
C LYS A 52 9.01 3.23 22.02
N HIS A 53 9.82 4.29 22.06
CA HIS A 53 9.44 5.57 21.47
C HIS A 53 9.39 5.45 19.94
N ILE A 54 8.58 6.30 19.29
CA ILE A 54 8.44 6.28 17.83
C ILE A 54 9.79 6.52 17.12
N ASP A 55 10.62 7.41 17.66
CA ASP A 55 11.98 7.68 17.16
C ASP A 55 12.84 6.42 17.07
N GLU A 56 12.85 5.60 18.13
CA GLU A 56 13.64 4.37 18.15
C GLU A 56 13.15 3.35 17.12
N GLN A 57 11.83 3.31 16.89
CA GLN A 57 11.20 2.42 15.92
C GLN A 57 11.48 2.85 14.48
N LEU A 58 11.46 4.16 14.19
CA LEU A 58 11.60 4.67 12.82
C LEU A 58 13.05 4.95 12.41
N LYS A 59 13.97 5.15 13.36
CA LYS A 59 15.41 5.36 13.10
C LYS A 59 16.07 4.34 12.15
N PRO A 60 15.79 3.01 12.23
CA PRO A 60 16.38 2.06 11.28
C PRO A 60 15.68 2.02 9.92
N PHE A 61 14.51 2.66 9.76
CA PHE A 61 13.63 2.47 8.60
C PHE A 61 14.34 2.75 7.28
N ALA A 62 14.92 3.94 7.11
CA ALA A 62 15.55 4.36 5.85
C ALA A 62 16.66 3.40 5.39
N LYS A 63 17.55 3.00 6.30
CA LYS A 63 18.61 2.03 6.01
C LYS A 63 18.07 0.64 5.69
N GLN A 64 16.96 0.23 6.33
CA GLN A 64 16.32 -1.06 6.04
C GLN A 64 15.72 -1.06 4.63
N ILE A 65 14.95 -0.04 4.27
CA ILE A 65 14.32 0.02 2.95
C ILE A 65 15.37 0.19 1.83
N GLU A 66 16.41 1.00 2.05
CA GLU A 66 17.56 1.14 1.14
C GLU A 66 18.21 -0.22 0.87
N LYS A 67 18.53 -0.98 1.94
CA LYS A 67 19.17 -2.28 1.82
C LYS A 67 18.29 -3.32 1.10
N ARG A 68 16.99 -3.36 1.40
CA ARG A 68 16.10 -4.46 0.99
C ARG A 68 15.36 -4.18 -0.32
N TRP A 69 15.06 -2.91 -0.60
CA TRP A 69 14.27 -2.48 -1.76
C TRP A 69 15.01 -1.47 -2.67
N ALA A 70 16.00 -0.75 -2.12
CA ALA A 70 16.80 0.26 -2.80
C ALA A 70 15.94 1.40 -3.39
N ASP A 71 16.32 1.94 -4.54
CA ASP A 71 15.66 3.04 -5.25
C ASP A 71 14.41 2.62 -6.03
N ARG A 72 13.92 1.40 -5.83
CA ARG A 72 12.74 0.89 -6.54
C ARG A 72 11.47 1.61 -6.08
N PRO A 73 10.49 1.74 -6.98
CA PRO A 73 9.15 2.20 -6.65
C PRO A 73 8.58 1.53 -5.40
N ALA A 74 8.12 2.32 -4.44
CA ALA A 74 7.34 1.89 -3.30
C ALA A 74 6.39 3.00 -2.85
N LEU A 75 5.29 2.60 -2.25
CA LEU A 75 4.29 3.44 -1.62
C LEU A 75 4.47 3.33 -0.10
N ILE A 76 4.47 4.44 0.63
CA ILE A 76 4.63 4.45 2.09
C ILE A 76 3.37 5.03 2.73
N ASP A 77 2.71 4.23 3.56
CA ASP A 77 1.52 4.60 4.32
C ASP A 77 1.83 4.55 5.82
N ALA A 78 1.55 5.65 6.53
CA ALA A 78 1.70 5.75 7.98
C ALA A 78 0.35 5.69 8.70
N VAL A 79 -0.72 5.19 8.05
CA VAL A 79 -2.07 5.05 8.63
C VAL A 79 -2.12 4.38 9.99
N GLN A 80 -1.23 3.41 10.26
CA GLN A 80 -1.22 2.68 11.52
C GLN A 80 -0.61 3.50 12.67
N ILE A 81 0.07 4.61 12.38
CA ILE A 81 0.62 5.50 13.41
C ILE A 81 -0.51 6.41 13.92
N PRO A 82 -0.75 6.49 15.24
CA PRO A 82 -1.76 7.39 15.78
C PRO A 82 -1.55 8.85 15.34
N ALA A 83 -2.62 9.54 14.95
CA ALA A 83 -2.55 10.89 14.40
C ALA A 83 -1.87 11.93 15.31
N ALA A 84 -1.94 11.73 16.63
CA ALA A 84 -1.31 12.60 17.62
C ALA A 84 0.21 12.34 17.82
N THR A 85 0.74 11.23 17.29
CA THR A 85 2.15 10.87 17.48
C THR A 85 3.07 11.87 16.78
N ARG A 86 4.11 12.32 17.48
CA ARG A 86 5.17 13.17 16.96
C ARG A 86 6.53 12.56 17.29
N MET A 87 7.50 12.84 16.44
CA MET A 87 8.90 12.55 16.73
C MET A 87 9.38 13.40 17.92
N GLY A 88 10.55 13.06 18.49
CA GLY A 88 11.12 13.81 19.62
C GLY A 88 11.39 15.29 19.33
N ASP A 89 11.53 15.66 18.05
CA ASP A 89 11.69 17.04 17.58
C ASP A 89 10.38 17.74 17.20
N GLY A 90 9.23 17.09 17.41
CA GLY A 90 7.90 17.63 17.12
C GLY A 90 7.43 17.43 15.68
N ARG A 91 8.24 16.87 14.77
CA ARG A 91 7.81 16.57 13.40
C ARG A 91 6.77 15.45 13.36
N HIS A 92 5.95 15.46 12.29
CA HIS A 92 5.09 14.33 11.98
C HIS A 92 5.93 13.12 11.53
N PRO A 93 5.61 11.88 11.97
CA PRO A 93 6.39 10.69 11.62
C PRO A 93 6.55 10.45 10.12
N LEU A 94 5.53 10.76 9.31
CA LEU A 94 5.62 10.65 7.85
C LEU A 94 6.70 11.57 7.26
N THR A 95 6.77 12.82 7.72
CA THR A 95 7.82 13.77 7.29
C THR A 95 9.20 13.24 7.63
N TYR A 96 9.38 12.76 8.86
CA TYR A 96 10.64 12.15 9.30
C TYR A 96 11.07 10.99 8.41
N LEU A 97 10.17 10.05 8.12
CA LEU A 97 10.47 8.90 7.27
C LEU A 97 11.00 9.33 5.90
N PHE A 98 10.33 10.29 5.28
CA PHE A 98 10.73 10.76 3.96
C PHE A 98 12.05 11.55 3.99
N ASP A 99 12.27 12.38 5.01
CA ASP A 99 13.55 13.07 5.22
C ASP A 99 14.72 12.07 5.33
N GLU A 100 14.54 11.01 6.12
CA GLU A 100 15.57 9.97 6.30
C GLU A 100 15.79 9.14 5.03
N THR A 101 14.73 8.83 4.28
CA THR A 101 14.89 8.13 2.98
C THR A 101 15.64 9.00 1.97
N ARG A 102 15.38 10.31 1.92
CA ARG A 102 16.14 11.24 1.08
C ARG A 102 17.61 11.31 1.49
N ALA A 103 17.90 11.28 2.78
CA ALA A 103 19.27 11.30 3.30
C ALA A 103 20.10 10.08 2.84
N VAL A 104 19.45 8.95 2.55
CA VAL A 104 20.08 7.76 1.94
C VAL A 104 19.90 7.67 0.42
N GLY A 105 19.42 8.75 -0.21
CA GLY A 105 19.34 8.87 -1.66
C GLY A 105 18.17 8.13 -2.34
N ILE A 106 17.15 7.72 -1.59
CA ILE A 106 15.96 7.07 -2.13
C ILE A 106 14.71 7.94 -1.93
N THR A 107 13.78 7.86 -2.87
CA THR A 107 12.51 8.61 -2.83
C THR A 107 11.37 7.68 -3.17
N HIS A 108 10.33 7.70 -2.34
CA HIS A 108 9.13 6.88 -2.50
C HIS A 108 7.89 7.77 -2.70
N VAL A 109 6.70 7.17 -2.82
CA VAL A 109 5.45 7.92 -2.96
C VAL A 109 4.68 7.87 -1.63
N PRO A 110 4.30 9.02 -1.04
CA PRO A 110 3.50 9.03 0.18
C PRO A 110 2.07 8.60 -0.11
N VAL A 111 1.47 7.82 0.78
CA VAL A 111 0.05 7.43 0.72
C VAL A 111 -0.74 8.17 1.79
N THR A 112 -1.93 8.63 1.39
CA THR A 112 -2.90 9.35 2.22
C THR A 112 -4.29 8.72 2.09
N GLY A 113 -5.25 9.26 2.83
CA GLY A 113 -6.67 8.90 2.84
C GLY A 113 -7.53 10.17 2.95
N LEU A 114 -8.84 10.06 2.68
CA LEU A 114 -9.78 11.18 2.80
C LEU A 114 -9.99 11.61 4.27
N ASP A 115 -9.82 10.66 5.19
CA ASP A 115 -10.01 10.79 6.64
C ASP A 115 -8.74 11.23 7.41
N ARG A 116 -7.62 11.45 6.72
CA ARG A 116 -6.35 11.82 7.36
C ARG A 116 -6.43 13.23 7.95
N ASP A 117 -5.79 13.42 9.10
CA ASP A 117 -5.77 14.72 9.77
C ASP A 117 -4.94 15.77 9.00
N VAL A 118 -5.08 17.02 9.41
CA VAL A 118 -4.42 18.15 8.75
C VAL A 118 -2.91 18.01 8.78
N ALA A 119 -2.32 17.52 9.88
CA ALA A 119 -0.88 17.35 10.00
C ALA A 119 -0.34 16.28 9.05
N TYR A 120 -1.06 15.17 8.87
CA TYR A 120 -0.71 14.15 7.89
C TYR A 120 -0.80 14.71 6.46
N GLN A 121 -1.90 15.40 6.11
CA GLN A 121 -2.07 16.00 4.78
C GLN A 121 -1.00 17.06 4.48
N GLN A 122 -0.62 17.88 5.46
CA GLN A 122 0.50 18.82 5.35
C GLN A 122 1.85 18.11 5.13
N SER A 123 2.05 16.96 5.77
CA SER A 123 3.25 16.14 5.54
C SER A 123 3.31 15.66 4.09
N VAL A 124 2.18 15.16 3.56
CA VAL A 124 2.06 14.72 2.16
C VAL A 124 2.31 15.88 1.19
N PHE A 125 1.75 17.06 1.46
CA PHE A 125 2.03 18.29 0.68
C PHE A 125 3.52 18.60 0.62
N ALA A 126 4.18 18.65 1.79
CA ALA A 126 5.61 19.00 1.87
C ALA A 126 6.47 17.94 1.15
N ILE A 127 6.16 16.67 1.32
CA ILE A 127 6.84 15.56 0.64
C ILE A 127 6.68 15.70 -0.87
N HIS A 128 5.46 15.92 -1.36
CA HIS A 128 5.18 16.10 -2.78
C HIS A 128 5.93 17.30 -3.37
N ALA A 129 5.93 18.43 -2.66
CA ALA A 129 6.60 19.66 -3.10
C ALA A 129 8.13 19.48 -3.25
N ILE A 130 8.75 18.62 -2.44
CA ILE A 130 10.19 18.33 -2.49
C ILE A 130 10.49 17.25 -3.54
N ASP A 131 9.76 16.13 -3.49
CA ASP A 131 10.11 14.93 -4.26
C ASP A 131 9.49 14.92 -5.66
N GLY A 132 8.38 15.63 -5.88
CA GLY A 132 7.69 15.71 -7.17
C GLY A 132 7.15 14.37 -7.67
N ARG A 133 6.84 13.43 -6.75
CA ARG A 133 6.45 12.04 -7.07
C ARG A 133 4.95 11.76 -7.04
N GLY A 134 4.13 12.80 -6.84
CA GLY A 134 2.69 12.62 -6.63
C GLY A 134 2.36 12.09 -5.23
N ALA A 135 1.20 11.45 -5.11
CA ALA A 135 0.74 10.79 -3.89
C ALA A 135 -0.17 9.59 -4.23
N GLY A 136 -0.26 8.62 -3.32
CA GLY A 136 -1.29 7.58 -3.36
C GLY A 136 -2.49 7.97 -2.51
N LEU A 137 -3.72 7.76 -3.00
CA LEU A 137 -4.94 7.85 -2.22
C LEU A 137 -5.47 6.45 -1.94
N ARG A 138 -5.42 6.01 -0.69
CA ARG A 138 -6.10 4.81 -0.25
C ARG A 138 -7.53 5.14 0.17
N CYS A 139 -8.49 4.44 -0.41
CA CYS A 139 -9.90 4.61 -0.13
C CYS A 139 -10.61 3.25 -0.06
N SER A 140 -11.54 3.13 0.86
CA SER A 140 -12.44 2.00 0.99
C SER A 140 -13.49 1.96 -0.11
N LEU A 141 -14.10 0.78 -0.32
CA LEU A 141 -15.23 0.67 -1.25
C LEU A 141 -16.40 1.58 -0.85
N GLY A 142 -16.65 1.76 0.46
CA GLY A 142 -17.70 2.64 0.96
C GLY A 142 -17.48 4.10 0.56
N GLU A 143 -16.24 4.59 0.68
CA GLU A 143 -15.89 5.95 0.26
C GLU A 143 -16.03 6.13 -1.25
N VAL A 144 -15.61 5.16 -2.06
CA VAL A 144 -15.71 5.28 -3.52
C VAL A 144 -17.16 5.31 -4.01
N LEU A 145 -18.06 4.65 -3.29
CA LEU A 145 -19.50 4.63 -3.62
C LEU A 145 -20.24 5.88 -3.13
N ASP A 146 -19.59 6.74 -2.34
CA ASP A 146 -20.17 8.00 -1.89
C ASP A 146 -20.36 8.96 -3.09
N PRO A 147 -21.56 9.55 -3.29
CA PRO A 147 -21.80 10.51 -4.37
C PRO A 147 -20.85 11.72 -4.35
N ASP A 148 -20.36 12.12 -3.18
CA ASP A 148 -19.43 13.22 -2.98
C ASP A 148 -17.95 12.79 -3.07
N PHE A 149 -17.66 11.52 -3.35
CA PHE A 149 -16.29 11.00 -3.45
C PHE A 149 -15.40 11.89 -4.33
N ASN A 150 -15.85 12.21 -5.54
CA ASN A 150 -15.09 13.06 -6.47
C ASN A 150 -14.81 14.45 -5.88
N ASN A 151 -15.80 15.10 -5.25
CA ASN A 151 -15.64 16.41 -4.62
C ASN A 151 -14.62 16.34 -3.48
N ASN A 152 -14.68 15.29 -2.67
CA ASN A 152 -13.75 15.04 -1.58
C ASN A 152 -12.32 14.78 -2.08
N VAL A 153 -12.16 14.02 -3.18
CA VAL A 153 -10.86 13.82 -3.84
C VAL A 153 -10.30 15.15 -4.35
N TYR A 154 -11.08 15.98 -5.05
CA TYR A 154 -10.59 17.28 -5.54
C TYR A 154 -10.23 18.24 -4.40
N ALA A 155 -11.01 18.25 -3.32
CA ALA A 155 -10.70 19.01 -2.13
C ALA A 155 -9.37 18.54 -1.49
N LEU A 156 -9.16 17.22 -1.41
CA LEU A 156 -7.90 16.65 -0.93
C LEU A 156 -6.73 17.05 -1.83
N LEU A 157 -6.86 16.91 -3.15
CA LEU A 157 -5.83 17.30 -4.13
C LEU A 157 -5.39 18.76 -3.93
N GLY A 158 -6.33 19.67 -3.71
CA GLY A 158 -6.04 21.07 -3.38
C GLY A 158 -5.26 21.26 -2.07
N ARG A 159 -5.55 20.45 -1.05
CA ARG A 159 -4.83 20.50 0.25
C ARG A 159 -3.41 19.93 0.15
N ILE A 160 -3.23 18.84 -0.60
CA ILE A 160 -1.93 18.17 -0.74
C ILE A 160 -1.10 18.69 -1.92
N GLY A 161 -1.65 19.61 -2.72
CA GLY A 161 -0.94 20.26 -3.82
C GLY A 161 -0.58 19.32 -4.97
N VAL A 162 -1.32 18.24 -5.13
CA VAL A 162 -1.10 17.21 -6.17
C VAL A 162 -2.07 17.44 -7.32
N GLU A 163 -1.59 17.36 -8.56
CA GLU A 163 -2.46 17.36 -9.74
C GLU A 163 -3.17 16.02 -9.90
N PRO A 164 -4.38 15.96 -10.51
CA PRO A 164 -5.09 14.70 -10.71
C PRO A 164 -4.28 13.60 -11.41
N ALA A 165 -3.36 13.97 -12.31
CA ALA A 165 -2.49 13.02 -13.02
C ALA A 165 -1.37 12.42 -12.14
N GLY A 166 -1.07 13.05 -11.00
CA GLY A 166 -0.09 12.59 -10.02
C GLY A 166 -0.69 11.87 -8.83
N LEU A 167 -1.98 11.50 -8.89
CA LEU A 167 -2.66 10.76 -7.83
C LEU A 167 -2.92 9.31 -8.26
N ASP A 168 -2.33 8.36 -7.55
CA ASP A 168 -2.62 6.93 -7.73
C ASP A 168 -3.70 6.48 -6.72
N ILE A 169 -4.80 5.88 -7.19
CA ILE A 169 -5.88 5.41 -6.30
C ILE A 169 -5.68 3.94 -5.91
N LEU A 170 -5.70 3.67 -4.60
CA LEU A 170 -5.62 2.35 -4.00
C LEU A 170 -6.98 2.00 -3.39
N LEU A 171 -7.69 1.07 -4.03
CA LEU A 171 -8.98 0.59 -3.54
C LEU A 171 -8.77 -0.49 -2.47
N ASP A 172 -8.99 -0.11 -1.21
CA ASP A 172 -9.00 -1.03 -0.08
C ASP A 172 -10.38 -1.66 0.06
N LEU A 173 -10.53 -2.88 -0.47
CA LEU A 173 -11.77 -3.63 -0.33
C LEU A 173 -12.04 -4.05 1.12
N GLN A 174 -11.06 -3.89 2.03
CA GLN A 174 -11.05 -4.42 3.38
C GLN A 174 -11.31 -5.94 3.38
N CYS A 175 -11.67 -6.51 4.54
CA CYS A 175 -12.15 -7.90 4.64
C CYS A 175 -13.66 -8.00 4.96
N PRO A 176 -14.58 -7.48 4.13
CA PRO A 176 -15.99 -7.80 4.30
C PRO A 176 -16.22 -9.24 3.87
N ALA A 177 -17.03 -9.97 4.63
CA ALA A 177 -17.60 -11.22 4.16
C ALA A 177 -18.58 -10.91 3.02
N PHE A 178 -18.05 -10.62 1.83
CA PHE A 178 -18.87 -10.37 0.65
C PHE A 178 -19.37 -11.71 0.12
N ASP A 179 -20.57 -12.07 0.57
CA ASP A 179 -21.36 -13.15 0.02
C ASP A 179 -22.70 -12.56 -0.45
N PRO A 180 -23.07 -12.63 -1.74
CA PRO A 180 -22.40 -13.34 -2.84
C PRO A 180 -21.34 -12.50 -3.59
N GLN A 181 -20.27 -13.15 -4.04
CA GLN A 181 -19.14 -12.50 -4.74
C GLN A 181 -19.53 -11.79 -6.06
N GLY A 182 -20.63 -12.19 -6.70
CA GLY A 182 -21.10 -11.59 -7.95
C GLY A 182 -21.53 -10.13 -7.81
N SER A 183 -22.14 -9.76 -6.66
CA SER A 183 -22.52 -8.37 -6.39
C SER A 183 -21.30 -7.50 -6.12
N LEU A 184 -20.25 -8.05 -5.50
CA LEU A 184 -18.97 -7.37 -5.32
C LEU A 184 -18.32 -7.02 -6.66
N ILE A 185 -18.25 -7.99 -7.58
CA ILE A 185 -17.68 -7.76 -8.93
C ILE A 185 -18.48 -6.68 -9.67
N ALA A 186 -19.81 -6.75 -9.64
CA ALA A 186 -20.66 -5.75 -10.28
C ALA A 186 -20.48 -4.35 -9.66
N THR A 187 -20.41 -4.28 -8.33
CA THR A 187 -20.21 -3.01 -7.58
C THR A 187 -18.84 -2.41 -7.87
N ILE A 188 -17.77 -3.21 -7.84
CA ILE A 188 -16.41 -2.76 -8.19
C ILE A 188 -16.39 -2.30 -9.66
N THR A 189 -16.98 -3.06 -10.57
CA THR A 189 -17.02 -2.69 -12.00
C THR A 189 -17.77 -1.39 -12.21
N ALA A 190 -18.91 -1.19 -11.53
CA ALA A 190 -19.69 0.04 -11.60
C ALA A 190 -18.95 1.25 -11.00
N ALA A 191 -18.34 1.07 -9.82
CA ALA A 191 -17.53 2.09 -9.16
C ALA A 191 -16.34 2.52 -10.03
N LEU A 192 -15.61 1.56 -10.60
CA LEU A 192 -14.48 1.80 -11.50
C LEU A 192 -14.90 2.37 -12.87
N SER A 193 -16.17 2.20 -13.28
CA SER A 193 -16.70 2.79 -14.51
C SER A 193 -17.15 4.24 -14.33
N GLY A 194 -17.55 4.63 -13.10
CA GLY A 194 -17.94 5.99 -12.74
C GLY A 194 -16.76 6.90 -12.38
N VAL A 195 -15.67 6.30 -11.89
CA VAL A 195 -14.38 6.99 -11.73
C VAL A 195 -13.70 6.99 -13.08
N ARG A 196 -13.33 8.17 -13.61
CA ARG A 196 -12.36 8.24 -14.71
C ARG A 196 -11.04 7.70 -14.16
N LEU A 197 -10.81 6.38 -14.25
CA LEU A 197 -9.45 5.85 -14.25
C LEU A 197 -8.80 6.43 -15.50
N LEU A 198 -8.07 7.52 -15.33
CA LEU A 198 -7.29 8.13 -16.39
C LEU A 198 -6.23 7.11 -16.80
N LEU A 199 -6.51 6.42 -17.91
CA LEU A 199 -5.54 5.69 -18.69
C LEU A 199 -4.47 6.69 -19.16
N LEU A 200 -3.24 6.53 -18.71
CA LEU A 200 -2.12 7.35 -19.13
C LEU A 200 -1.88 7.26 -20.65
N HIS A 201 -2.01 8.39 -21.33
CA HIS A 201 -1.19 8.83 -22.47
C HIS A 201 -0.31 9.96 -21.92
N ALA A 202 0.93 10.22 -22.30
CA ALA A 202 1.63 9.94 -23.55
C ALA A 202 3.19 10.01 -23.32
N PRO A 203 4.01 9.78 -24.37
CA PRO A 203 5.43 9.46 -24.28
C PRO A 203 6.36 10.69 -24.22
N SER A 204 7.62 10.40 -23.86
CA SER A 204 8.84 11.19 -24.11
C SER A 204 8.99 12.53 -23.38
N ARG A 205 9.57 12.48 -22.17
CA ARG A 205 10.71 13.35 -21.82
C ARG A 205 11.84 12.51 -21.22
N SER A 206 12.99 12.60 -21.88
CA SER A 206 14.22 11.87 -21.62
C SER A 206 14.70 12.02 -20.17
N LEU A 207 15.13 10.89 -19.60
CA LEU A 207 15.89 10.74 -18.35
C LEU A 207 15.19 11.22 -17.07
N ARG A 208 14.38 10.34 -16.47
CA ARG A 208 14.20 10.17 -15.01
C ARG A 208 13.32 8.94 -14.77
N HIS A 209 13.49 8.25 -13.66
CA HIS A 209 12.83 6.98 -13.35
C HIS A 209 11.31 7.16 -13.18
N HIS A 210 10.55 6.74 -14.19
CA HIS A 210 9.09 6.88 -14.28
C HIS A 210 8.38 5.74 -13.52
N PHE A 211 7.45 6.11 -12.64
CA PHE A 211 6.38 5.24 -12.14
C PHE A 211 5.27 5.15 -13.20
N PRO A 212 4.75 3.95 -13.49
CA PRO A 212 3.51 3.81 -14.24
C PRO A 212 2.39 3.19 -13.39
N THR A 213 1.18 3.71 -13.61
CA THR A 213 -0.11 3.37 -13.01
C THR A 213 -0.52 1.91 -13.20
N ALA A 214 -0.96 1.26 -12.11
CA ALA A 214 -1.79 0.06 -12.15
C ALA A 214 -2.62 -0.07 -10.86
N LEU A 215 -3.92 -0.27 -11.02
CA LEU A 215 -4.85 -0.63 -9.97
C LEU A 215 -4.68 -2.12 -9.66
N GLN A 216 -4.45 -2.50 -8.40
CA GLN A 216 -4.52 -3.89 -7.99
C GLN A 216 -5.30 -4.06 -6.69
N ILE A 217 -6.23 -5.02 -6.73
CA ILE A 217 -7.04 -5.46 -5.61
C ILE A 217 -6.15 -6.29 -4.66
N SER A 218 -5.82 -5.76 -3.49
CA SER A 218 -5.13 -6.51 -2.45
C SER A 218 -6.14 -7.32 -1.62
N SER A 219 -6.42 -8.56 -2.01
CA SER A 219 -7.03 -9.53 -1.08
C SER A 219 -5.90 -10.27 -0.35
N CYS A 220 -5.59 -9.86 0.88
CA CYS A 220 -4.71 -10.65 1.76
C CYS A 220 -5.54 -11.74 2.45
N ARG A 221 -5.41 -12.98 1.98
CA ARG A 221 -5.95 -14.16 2.69
C ARG A 221 -4.84 -14.75 3.56
N TRP A 222 -4.77 -14.32 4.82
CA TRP A 222 -4.14 -15.14 5.87
C TRP A 222 -5.14 -16.22 6.26
N ASN A 223 -4.99 -17.42 5.70
CA ASN A 223 -5.75 -18.58 6.19
C ASN A 223 -5.29 -18.89 7.62
N PHE A 224 -6.03 -18.42 8.61
CA PHE A 224 -6.00 -19.01 9.95
C PHE A 224 -6.69 -20.37 9.87
N CYS A 225 -5.91 -21.45 9.97
CA CYS A 225 -6.47 -22.78 10.25
C CYS A 225 -7.19 -22.72 11.62
N ARG A 226 -8.50 -22.95 11.62
CA ARG A 226 -9.26 -23.22 12.84
C ARG A 226 -9.20 -24.72 13.09
N ASP A 227 -8.70 -25.12 14.25
CA ASP A 227 -8.86 -26.50 14.70
C ASP A 227 -10.33 -26.74 15.10
N ALA A 228 -10.77 -28.01 15.09
CA ALA A 228 -12.16 -28.43 15.27
C ALA A 228 -12.86 -27.96 16.56
N ASN A 229 -12.14 -27.34 17.49
CA ASN A 229 -12.65 -26.81 18.75
C ASN A 229 -12.61 -25.27 18.86
N GLY A 230 -12.36 -24.54 17.76
CA GLY A 230 -12.52 -23.09 17.72
C GLY A 230 -11.51 -22.26 18.52
N CYS A 231 -10.40 -22.86 18.97
CA CYS A 231 -9.35 -22.14 19.73
C CYS A 231 -8.17 -21.79 18.83
N CYS A 232 -7.75 -20.52 18.84
CA CYS A 232 -6.65 -20.00 18.02
C CYS A 232 -5.30 -20.29 18.71
N SER A 233 -4.60 -21.36 18.33
CA SER A 233 -3.31 -21.72 18.93
C SER A 233 -2.12 -21.34 18.03
N ARG A 234 -1.09 -20.69 18.62
CA ARG A 234 0.17 -20.31 17.95
C ARG A 234 1.14 -21.50 17.88
N ARG A 235 0.82 -22.55 17.12
CA ARG A 235 1.79 -23.62 16.82
C ARG A 235 1.80 -23.97 15.34
N TRP A 236 2.99 -23.93 14.75
CA TRP A 236 3.27 -24.42 13.41
C TRP A 236 3.04 -25.94 13.37
N LEU A 237 2.02 -26.39 12.62
CA LEU A 237 1.83 -27.80 12.28
C LEU A 237 2.63 -28.13 11.00
N PRO A 238 3.48 -29.18 10.99
CA PRO A 238 4.43 -29.45 9.91
C PRO A 238 3.82 -30.05 8.62
N HIS A 239 2.49 -29.97 8.41
CA HIS A 239 1.81 -30.65 7.29
C HIS A 239 1.04 -29.73 6.32
N CYS A 240 1.09 -28.41 6.49
CA CYS A 240 0.50 -27.50 5.49
C CYS A 240 1.50 -27.23 4.35
N ARG A 241 1.41 -27.99 3.26
CA ARG A 241 2.04 -27.61 1.98
C ARG A 241 1.19 -26.53 1.29
N PRO A 242 1.81 -25.47 0.73
CA PRO A 242 1.07 -24.52 -0.12
C PRO A 242 0.70 -25.20 -1.44
N MET A 243 -0.60 -25.37 -1.70
CA MET A 243 -1.10 -25.64 -3.05
C MET A 243 -1.15 -24.33 -3.82
N CYS A 244 -0.14 -24.09 -4.66
CA CYS A 244 -0.25 -23.15 -5.76
C CYS A 244 -1.00 -23.85 -6.90
N VAL A 245 -2.28 -23.52 -7.10
CA VAL A 245 -2.98 -23.89 -8.34
C VAL A 245 -2.93 -22.66 -9.25
N ALA A 246 -2.20 -22.78 -10.36
CA ALA A 246 -2.16 -21.76 -11.42
C ALA A 246 -3.43 -21.86 -12.29
N PRO A 247 -4.01 -20.74 -12.76
CA PRO A 247 -5.11 -20.77 -13.71
C PRO A 247 -4.60 -20.65 -15.16
N GLY A 248 -4.93 -21.63 -16.01
CA GLY A 248 -5.26 -21.37 -17.43
C GLY A 248 -4.59 -22.22 -18.55
N LEU A 249 -5.48 -22.84 -19.36
CA LEU A 249 -5.45 -23.14 -20.81
C LEU A 249 -5.13 -24.56 -21.38
N GLU A 250 -6.17 -25.04 -22.10
CA GLU A 250 -6.27 -25.91 -23.31
C GLU A 250 -5.90 -27.40 -23.20
N ILE A 251 -6.64 -28.36 -23.79
CA ILE A 251 -6.92 -28.50 -25.24
C ILE A 251 -8.22 -29.29 -25.50
N MET A 252 -8.99 -28.87 -26.52
CA MET A 252 -9.99 -29.68 -27.24
C MET A 252 -9.31 -30.86 -27.97
N SER A 253 -9.76 -32.10 -27.74
CA SER A 253 -9.63 -33.16 -28.75
C SER A 253 -10.69 -34.25 -28.57
N SER A 254 -11.66 -34.24 -29.49
CA SER A 254 -12.33 -35.37 -30.16
C SER A 254 -12.45 -36.73 -29.45
N LEU A 255 -13.73 -37.14 -29.33
CA LEU A 255 -14.34 -38.49 -29.47
C LEU A 255 -13.55 -39.48 -30.37
N PRO A 256 -13.69 -40.80 -30.16
CA PRO A 256 -14.95 -41.56 -30.28
C PRO A 256 -15.51 -42.13 -28.98
#